data_AF-A0A182T808-F1
#
_entry.id   AF-A0A182T808-F1
#
_cell.length_a   1.000
_cell.length_b   1.000
_cell.length_c   1.000
_cell.angle_alpha   90.00
_cell.angle_beta   90.00
_cell.angle_gamma   90.00
#
_symmetry.space_group_name_H-M   'P 1'
#
loop_
_entity.id
_entity.type
_entity.pdbx_description
1 polymer ?
#
loop_
_entity_poly.entity_id
_entity_poly.type
_entity_poly.pdbx_seq_one_letter_code
_entity_poly.pdbx_strand_id
1 'polypeptide(L)'
;MQTHDEELLGFLLLFNTAELTTERKNAKIQLVNALVGSLSVAIETQYLLQEQKNLLNAFIELIAGAIDAKSAYTGGHCQRVPEITKMLAKAAVDVQDGPFADFTLSENEWEELHIACWLHDCGKITTPEFVVDKATKLELIYDRIHEIRMRFEVLKREKEIHSLRNRLPDSDDLAELQLAEEFRQLDEDFYFIAQCNVGGEFLSDEALARIRQIANYQWTRTLDDTAGISQAEWARKTRQAAPELPVQEAMLADKEEHIIYRDSKNH
;
A
#
# COMPACT_ATOMS: atom_id res chain seq x y z
N MET A 1 -25.63 41.05 -18.07
CA MET A 1 -25.03 39.76 -18.47
C MET A 1 -25.72 38.70 -17.64
N GLN A 2 -26.28 37.68 -18.27
CA GLN A 2 -27.04 36.63 -17.60
C GLN A 2 -26.55 35.27 -18.07
N THR A 3 -26.65 34.26 -17.21
CA THR A 3 -26.44 32.84 -17.57
C THR A 3 -27.58 32.35 -18.47
N HIS A 4 -27.45 31.13 -19.00
CA HIS A 4 -28.54 30.48 -19.73
C HIS A 4 -29.81 30.27 -18.87
N ASP A 5 -29.66 30.21 -17.55
CA ASP A 5 -30.74 30.10 -16.54
C ASP A 5 -31.27 31.47 -16.05
N GLU A 6 -30.97 32.56 -16.77
CA GLU A 6 -31.36 33.94 -16.46
C GLU A 6 -30.76 34.53 -15.17
N GLU A 7 -29.81 33.85 -14.52
CA GLU A 7 -29.12 34.40 -13.35
C GLU A 7 -28.18 35.54 -13.73
N LEU A 8 -28.18 36.61 -12.92
CA LEU A 8 -27.36 37.79 -13.17
C LEU A 8 -25.87 37.51 -12.91
N LEU A 9 -25.09 37.38 -13.99
CA LEU A 9 -23.62 37.28 -13.93
C LEU A 9 -22.94 38.62 -13.61
N GLY A 10 -23.53 39.73 -14.06
CA GLY A 10 -22.96 41.07 -13.86
C GLY A 10 -23.45 42.12 -14.85
N PHE A 11 -22.84 43.31 -14.77
CA PHE A 11 -23.22 44.49 -15.55
C PHE A 11 -22.09 44.94 -16.48
N LEU A 12 -22.45 45.32 -17.72
CA LEU A 12 -21.54 46.00 -18.65
C LEU A 12 -21.94 47.48 -18.73
N LEU A 13 -21.04 48.38 -18.34
CA LEU A 13 -21.23 49.83 -18.39
C LEU A 13 -20.47 50.40 -19.59
N LEU A 14 -21.18 51.13 -20.45
CA LEU A 14 -20.62 51.77 -21.63
C LEU A 14 -20.80 53.28 -21.55
N PHE A 15 -19.67 53.99 -21.59
CA PHE A 15 -19.64 55.43 -21.63
C PHE A 15 -19.40 55.90 -23.07
N ASN A 16 -20.15 56.90 -23.52
CA ASN A 16 -20.02 57.45 -24.86
C ASN A 16 -19.92 58.97 -24.78
N THR A 17 -18.87 59.52 -25.36
CA THR A 17 -18.51 60.95 -25.25
C THR A 17 -19.05 61.83 -26.37
N ALA A 18 -19.70 61.24 -27.40
CA ALA A 18 -20.23 61.96 -28.56
C ALA A 18 -21.77 61.88 -28.65
N GLU A 19 -22.41 62.96 -29.09
CA GLU A 19 -23.84 62.97 -29.38
C GLU A 19 -24.16 62.08 -30.59
N LEU A 20 -24.95 61.04 -30.36
CA LEU A 20 -25.39 60.10 -31.38
C LEU A 20 -26.84 60.38 -31.79
N THR A 21 -27.13 60.26 -33.09
CA THR A 21 -28.49 60.19 -33.60
C THR A 21 -29.22 58.94 -33.09
N THR A 22 -30.55 58.98 -33.03
CA THR A 22 -31.38 57.89 -32.50
C THR A 22 -31.12 56.54 -33.20
N GLU A 23 -30.96 56.54 -34.53
CA GLU A 23 -30.64 55.33 -35.29
C GLU A 23 -29.26 54.74 -34.90
N ARG A 24 -28.24 55.60 -34.73
CA ARG A 24 -26.90 55.15 -34.31
C ARG A 24 -26.88 54.65 -32.87
N LYS A 25 -27.70 55.22 -31.98
CA LYS A 25 -27.89 54.71 -30.62
C LYS A 25 -28.48 53.31 -30.65
N ASN A 26 -29.55 53.10 -31.42
CA ASN A 26 -30.23 51.80 -31.52
C ASN A 26 -29.31 50.72 -32.13
N ALA A 27 -28.59 51.04 -33.20
CA ALA A 27 -27.62 50.12 -33.81
C ALA A 27 -26.48 49.74 -32.85
N LYS A 28 -25.96 50.72 -32.08
CA LYS A 28 -24.97 50.43 -31.03
C LYS A 28 -25.52 49.54 -29.92
N ILE A 29 -26.73 49.79 -29.44
CA ILE A 29 -27.37 48.97 -28.40
C ILE A 29 -27.52 47.52 -28.89
N GLN A 30 -27.96 47.30 -30.13
CA GLN A 30 -28.07 45.96 -30.70
C GLN A 30 -26.72 45.25 -30.78
N LEU A 31 -25.67 45.95 -31.23
CA LEU A 31 -24.31 45.40 -31.27
C LEU A 31 -23.79 45.05 -29.87
N VAL A 32 -24.01 45.94 -28.90
CA VAL A 32 -23.63 45.74 -27.50
C VAL A 32 -24.36 44.54 -26.91
N ASN A 33 -25.66 44.39 -27.16
CA ASN A 33 -26.43 43.24 -26.68
C ASN A 33 -25.91 41.92 -27.27
N ALA A 34 -25.53 41.90 -28.55
CA ALA A 34 -24.91 40.73 -29.17
C ALA A 34 -23.55 40.38 -28.52
N LEU A 35 -22.70 41.39 -28.28
CA LEU A 35 -21.42 41.22 -27.58
C LEU A 35 -21.60 40.75 -26.14
N VAL A 36 -22.58 41.31 -25.43
CA VAL A 36 -22.96 40.91 -24.06
C VAL A 36 -23.37 39.45 -24.01
N GLY A 37 -24.14 38.97 -25.00
CA GLY A 37 -24.49 37.56 -25.13
C GLY A 37 -23.25 36.67 -25.25
N SER A 38 -22.35 36.98 -26.19
CA SER A 38 -21.11 36.21 -26.38
C SER A 38 -20.18 36.24 -25.16
N LEU A 39 -20.04 37.40 -24.51
CA LEU A 39 -19.24 37.54 -23.30
C LEU A 39 -19.85 36.77 -22.12
N SER A 40 -21.18 36.73 -22.00
CA SER A 40 -21.85 35.99 -20.93
C SER A 40 -21.57 34.49 -21.05
N VAL A 41 -21.68 33.94 -22.27
CA VAL A 41 -21.35 32.53 -22.55
C VAL A 41 -19.88 32.22 -22.24
N ALA A 42 -18.96 33.11 -22.61
CA ALA A 42 -17.53 32.91 -22.34
C ALA A 42 -17.21 32.89 -20.84
N ILE A 43 -17.79 33.80 -20.07
CA ILE A 43 -17.64 33.87 -18.61
C ILE A 43 -18.26 32.63 -17.95
N GLU A 44 -19.47 32.25 -18.35
CA GLU A 44 -20.16 31.05 -17.84
C GLU A 44 -19.32 29.80 -18.10
N THR A 45 -18.75 29.66 -19.30
CA THR A 45 -17.84 28.56 -19.65
C THR A 45 -16.60 28.55 -18.76
N GLN A 46 -15.98 29.71 -18.51
CA GLN A 46 -14.81 29.80 -17.64
C GLN A 46 -15.16 29.41 -16.19
N TYR A 47 -16.34 29.82 -15.71
CA TYR A 47 -16.82 29.46 -14.38
C TYR A 47 -17.05 27.94 -14.27
N LEU A 48 -17.73 27.34 -15.25
CA LEU A 48 -17.94 25.89 -15.32
C LEU A 48 -16.63 25.09 -15.36
N LEU A 49 -15.64 25.56 -16.13
CA LEU A 49 -14.31 24.94 -16.15
C LEU A 49 -13.62 25.02 -14.78
N GLN A 50 -13.75 26.15 -14.09
CA GLN A 50 -13.20 26.31 -12.75
C GLN A 50 -13.88 25.38 -11.74
N GLU A 51 -15.21 25.24 -11.80
CA GLU A 51 -15.94 24.30 -10.94
C GLU A 51 -15.56 22.84 -11.22
N GLN A 52 -15.41 22.46 -12.48
CA GLN A 52 -14.94 21.13 -12.85
C GLN A 52 -13.54 20.83 -12.28
N LYS A 53 -12.63 21.81 -12.36
CA LYS A 53 -11.28 21.70 -11.78
C LYS A 53 -11.32 21.58 -10.27
N ASN A 54 -12.15 22.36 -9.59
CA ASN A 54 -12.33 22.27 -8.13
C ASN A 54 -12.88 20.90 -7.72
N LEU A 55 -13.83 20.35 -8.48
CA LEU A 55 -14.39 19.02 -8.23
C LEU A 55 -13.33 17.92 -8.39
N LEU A 56 -12.51 18.00 -9.45
CA LEU A 56 -11.41 17.05 -9.67
C LEU A 56 -10.40 17.09 -8.51
N ASN A 57 -10.02 18.28 -8.06
CA ASN A 57 -9.11 18.43 -6.93
C ASN A 57 -9.69 17.83 -5.64
N ALA A 58 -10.96 18.10 -5.34
CA ALA A 58 -11.63 17.51 -4.19
C ALA A 58 -11.68 15.97 -4.26
N PHE A 59 -11.83 15.41 -5.46
CA PHE A 59 -11.82 13.95 -5.66
C PHE A 59 -10.41 13.35 -5.46
N ILE A 60 -9.36 14.03 -5.93
CA ILE A 60 -7.96 13.64 -5.71
C ILE A 60 -7.65 13.63 -4.20
N GLU A 61 -7.99 14.70 -3.49
CA GLU A 61 -7.80 14.81 -2.04
C GLU A 61 -8.57 13.72 -1.29
N LEU A 62 -9.80 13.42 -1.72
CA LEU A 62 -10.60 12.35 -1.14
C LEU A 62 -9.95 10.98 -1.31
N ILE A 63 -9.47 10.65 -2.52
CA ILE A 63 -8.79 9.37 -2.79
C ILE A 63 -7.52 9.25 -1.95
N ALA A 64 -6.70 10.30 -1.94
CA ALA A 64 -5.47 10.31 -1.16
C ALA A 64 -5.73 10.20 0.35
N GLY A 65 -6.76 10.90 0.85
CA GLY A 65 -7.20 10.76 2.23
C GLY A 65 -7.70 9.36 2.57
N ALA A 66 -8.40 8.68 1.66
CA ALA A 66 -8.84 7.31 1.84
C ALA A 66 -7.66 6.32 1.85
N ILE A 67 -6.62 6.55 1.04
CA ILE A 67 -5.38 5.76 1.04
C ILE A 67 -4.64 5.95 2.37
N ASP A 68 -4.54 7.19 2.85
CA ASP A 68 -3.92 7.48 4.14
C ASP A 68 -4.69 6.84 5.30
N ALA A 69 -6.03 6.83 5.25
CA ALA A 69 -6.84 6.20 6.29
C ALA A 69 -6.69 4.66 6.34
N LYS A 70 -6.24 4.03 5.25
CA LYS A 70 -6.08 2.58 5.15
C LYS A 70 -4.81 2.06 5.86
N SER A 71 -3.82 2.90 6.11
CA SER A 71 -2.58 2.53 6.79
C SER A 71 -2.38 3.38 8.04
N ALA A 72 -2.28 2.74 9.21
CA ALA A 72 -2.09 3.45 10.47
C ALA A 72 -0.78 4.27 10.54
N TYR A 73 0.18 4.02 9.63
CA TYR A 73 1.49 4.66 9.61
C TYR A 73 1.55 5.94 8.75
N THR A 74 0.62 6.15 7.82
CA THR A 74 0.70 7.30 6.90
C THR A 74 0.16 8.59 7.51
N GLY A 75 -0.83 8.55 8.41
CA GLY A 75 -1.14 9.65 9.34
C GLY A 75 -1.06 11.08 8.76
N GLY A 76 -1.71 11.35 7.62
CA GLY A 76 -1.66 12.64 6.91
C GLY A 76 -0.40 12.87 6.06
N HIS A 77 0.32 11.82 5.70
CA HIS A 77 1.50 11.85 4.83
C HIS A 77 1.16 12.37 3.45
N CYS A 78 0.06 11.89 2.84
CA CYS A 78 -0.38 12.39 1.54
C CYS A 78 -0.79 13.88 1.60
N GLN A 79 -1.06 14.43 2.80
CA GLN A 79 -1.30 15.86 2.99
C GLN A 79 0.01 16.65 3.18
N ARG A 80 1.01 16.08 3.87
CA ARG A 80 2.30 16.75 4.12
C ARG A 80 3.22 16.80 2.91
N VAL A 81 3.25 15.73 2.11
CA VAL A 81 4.13 15.64 0.93
C VAL A 81 3.89 16.79 -0.06
N PRO A 82 2.65 17.12 -0.47
CA PRO A 82 2.39 18.26 -1.34
C PRO A 82 2.94 19.58 -0.80
N GLU A 83 2.75 19.84 0.50
CA GLU A 83 3.23 21.07 1.15
C GLU A 83 4.76 21.15 1.17
N ILE A 84 5.43 20.06 1.57
CA ILE A 84 6.90 20.00 1.61
C ILE A 84 7.47 20.12 0.20
N THR A 85 6.91 19.39 -0.78
CA THR A 85 7.36 19.45 -2.17
C THR A 85 7.19 20.86 -2.74
N LYS A 86 6.07 21.53 -2.45
CA LYS A 86 5.85 22.92 -2.86
C LYS A 86 6.87 23.87 -2.25
N MET A 87 7.21 23.72 -0.97
CA MET A 87 8.26 24.51 -0.32
C MET A 87 9.63 24.29 -0.97
N LEU A 88 9.98 23.03 -1.26
CA LEU A 88 11.25 22.69 -1.92
C LEU A 88 11.33 23.22 -3.34
N ALA A 89 10.28 23.01 -4.14
CA ALA A 89 10.20 23.52 -5.51
C ALA A 89 10.27 25.04 -5.52
N LYS A 90 9.64 25.73 -4.55
CA LYS A 90 9.68 27.18 -4.47
C LYS A 90 11.08 27.68 -4.13
N ALA A 91 11.74 27.05 -3.16
CA ALA A 91 13.12 27.36 -2.84
C ALA A 91 14.04 27.14 -4.05
N ALA A 92 13.81 26.12 -4.87
CA ALA A 92 14.57 25.88 -6.09
C ALA A 92 14.33 26.97 -7.16
N VAL A 93 13.08 27.42 -7.33
CA VAL A 93 12.73 28.51 -8.27
C VAL A 93 13.29 29.87 -7.82
N ASP A 94 13.37 30.12 -6.50
CA ASP A 94 13.85 31.39 -5.96
C ASP A 94 15.39 31.54 -6.07
N VAL A 95 16.12 30.43 -6.23
CA VAL A 95 17.59 30.41 -6.36
C VAL A 95 18.00 30.88 -7.76
N GLN A 96 18.85 31.90 -7.82
CA GLN A 96 19.32 32.52 -9.07
C GLN A 96 20.75 32.09 -9.47
N ASP A 97 21.39 31.25 -8.66
CA ASP A 97 22.77 30.81 -8.85
C ASP A 97 22.95 29.31 -8.56
N GLY A 98 24.03 28.72 -9.10
CA GLY A 98 24.30 27.29 -8.93
C GLY A 98 23.36 26.37 -9.75
N PRO A 99 23.16 25.11 -9.33
CA PRO A 99 22.55 24.08 -10.17
C PRO A 99 21.06 24.28 -10.47
N PHE A 100 20.38 25.17 -9.75
CA PHE A 100 18.94 25.45 -9.91
C PHE A 100 18.66 26.81 -10.55
N ALA A 101 19.67 27.56 -11.00
CA ALA A 101 19.50 28.90 -11.55
C ALA A 101 18.52 28.98 -12.74
N ASP A 102 18.45 27.90 -13.54
CA ASP A 102 17.56 27.80 -14.70
C ASP A 102 16.26 27.03 -14.39
N PHE A 103 16.00 26.66 -13.13
CA PHE A 103 14.81 25.92 -12.75
C PHE A 103 13.62 26.86 -12.55
N THR A 104 12.60 26.70 -13.38
CA THR A 104 11.36 27.48 -13.30
C THR A 104 10.16 26.58 -13.49
N LEU A 105 9.02 26.96 -12.91
CA LEU A 105 7.74 26.30 -13.11
C LEU A 105 6.70 27.33 -13.54
N SER A 106 6.02 27.06 -14.65
CA SER A 106 4.80 27.76 -15.07
C SER A 106 3.63 27.44 -14.16
N GLU A 107 2.55 28.21 -14.25
CA GLU A 107 1.33 27.96 -13.46
C GLU A 107 0.77 26.54 -13.66
N ASN A 108 0.83 26.02 -14.90
CA ASN A 108 0.40 24.67 -15.21
C ASN A 108 1.33 23.62 -14.57
N GLU A 109 2.65 23.81 -14.64
CA GLU A 109 3.61 22.87 -14.05
C GLU A 109 3.53 22.86 -12.51
N TRP A 110 3.18 23.99 -11.89
CA TRP A 110 2.86 24.05 -10.45
C TRP A 110 1.64 23.20 -10.09
N GLU A 111 0.60 23.26 -10.91
CA GLU A 111 -0.59 22.43 -10.75
C GLU A 111 -0.28 20.95 -10.97
N GLU A 112 0.47 20.61 -12.03
CA GLU A 112 0.91 19.24 -12.31
C GLU A 112 1.72 18.66 -11.15
N LEU A 113 2.67 19.43 -10.61
CA LEU A 113 3.46 19.03 -9.45
C LEU A 113 2.56 18.76 -8.22
N HIS A 114 1.58 19.64 -7.98
CA HIS A 114 0.65 19.48 -6.87
C HIS A 114 -0.17 18.19 -7.01
N ILE A 115 -0.76 17.94 -8.19
CA ILE A 115 -1.55 16.73 -8.48
C ILE A 115 -0.67 15.48 -8.36
N ALA A 116 0.55 15.50 -8.91
CA ALA A 116 1.48 14.38 -8.83
C ALA A 116 1.84 14.01 -7.39
N CYS A 117 2.02 15.00 -6.52
CA CYS A 117 2.30 14.77 -5.10
C CYS A 117 1.14 14.06 -4.40
N TRP A 118 -0.10 14.45 -4.66
CA TRP A 118 -1.27 13.81 -4.06
C TRP A 118 -1.47 12.38 -4.56
N LEU A 119 -1.13 12.11 -5.83
CA LEU A 119 -1.35 10.81 -6.46
C LEU A 119 -0.15 9.85 -6.38
N HIS A 120 0.97 10.23 -5.77
CA HIS A 120 2.19 9.41 -5.75
C HIS A 120 1.97 7.99 -5.21
N ASP A 121 1.05 7.83 -4.26
CA ASP A 121 0.71 6.58 -3.59
C ASP A 121 -0.63 5.98 -4.06
N CYS A 122 -1.22 6.49 -5.15
CA CYS A 122 -2.53 6.02 -5.64
C CYS A 122 -2.58 4.50 -5.89
N GLY A 123 -1.46 3.90 -6.32
CA GLY A 123 -1.33 2.46 -6.54
C GLY A 123 -1.42 1.60 -5.27
N LYS A 124 -1.26 2.18 -4.06
CA LYS A 124 -1.41 1.44 -2.80
C LYS A 124 -2.86 1.06 -2.50
N ILE A 125 -3.84 1.65 -3.19
CA ILE A 125 -5.26 1.36 -2.98
C ILE A 125 -5.60 -0.12 -3.21
N THR A 126 -4.97 -0.76 -4.20
CA THR A 126 -5.19 -2.17 -4.56
C THR A 126 -4.31 -3.12 -3.77
N THR A 127 -3.29 -2.62 -3.08
CA THR A 127 -2.37 -3.48 -2.32
C THR A 127 -3.04 -3.89 -1.00
N PRO A 128 -3.03 -5.19 -0.63
CA PRO A 128 -3.60 -5.64 0.63
C PRO A 128 -2.87 -5.01 1.83
N GLU A 129 -3.62 -4.63 2.86
CA GLU A 129 -3.11 -3.97 4.08
C GLU A 129 -1.99 -4.77 4.75
N PHE A 130 -2.17 -6.10 4.85
CA PHE A 130 -1.18 -7.02 5.40
C PHE A 130 0.13 -7.12 4.58
N VAL A 131 0.21 -6.50 3.40
CA VAL A 131 1.46 -6.39 2.62
C VAL A 131 2.08 -5.01 2.81
N VAL A 132 1.27 -3.97 2.90
CA VAL A 132 1.72 -2.57 3.06
C VAL A 132 2.21 -2.30 4.48
N ASP A 133 1.54 -2.87 5.49
CA ASP A 133 1.73 -2.54 6.92
C ASP A 133 2.29 -3.71 7.75
N LYS A 134 2.99 -4.66 7.12
CA LYS A 134 3.70 -5.73 7.85
C LYS A 134 4.77 -5.13 8.76
N ALA A 135 4.56 -5.16 10.08
CA ALA A 135 5.57 -4.79 11.07
C ALA A 135 6.64 -5.87 11.20
N THR A 136 6.29 -7.14 10.91
CA THR A 136 7.25 -8.26 10.88
C THR A 136 7.15 -9.09 9.61
N LYS A 137 8.18 -9.88 9.28
CA LYS A 137 8.27 -10.62 8.01
C LYS A 137 7.10 -11.61 7.82
N LEU A 138 6.62 -12.24 8.89
CA LEU A 138 5.62 -13.31 8.86
C LEU A 138 4.18 -12.84 9.09
N GLU A 139 3.97 -11.61 9.56
CA GLU A 139 2.66 -11.05 9.92
C GLU A 139 1.69 -10.98 8.73
N LEU A 140 0.47 -11.48 8.86
CA LEU A 140 -0.60 -11.24 7.89
C LEU A 140 -1.81 -10.65 8.63
N ILE A 141 -3.04 -11.02 8.24
CA ILE A 141 -4.23 -10.83 9.09
C ILE A 141 -4.06 -11.58 10.43
N TYR A 142 -3.27 -12.66 10.42
CA TYR A 142 -2.84 -13.40 11.59
C TYR A 142 -1.32 -13.56 11.57
N ASP A 143 -0.67 -13.51 12.73
CA ASP A 143 0.78 -13.67 12.83
C ASP A 143 1.19 -15.15 12.74
N ARG A 144 1.81 -15.51 11.60
CA ARG A 144 2.24 -16.88 11.31
C ARG A 144 3.44 -17.34 12.14
N ILE A 145 4.09 -16.47 12.92
CA ILE A 145 5.13 -16.92 13.87
C ILE A 145 4.57 -17.94 14.87
N HIS A 146 3.27 -17.87 15.17
CA HIS A 146 2.59 -18.78 16.08
C HIS A 146 2.50 -20.20 15.51
N GLU A 147 2.34 -20.36 14.20
CA GLU A 147 2.37 -21.68 13.55
C GLU A 147 3.75 -22.31 13.66
N ILE A 148 4.80 -21.51 13.44
CA ILE A 148 6.19 -21.97 13.61
C ILE A 148 6.43 -22.36 15.06
N ARG A 149 6.01 -21.53 16.04
CA ARG A 149 6.09 -21.86 17.47
C ARG A 149 5.42 -23.20 17.77
N MET A 150 4.23 -23.44 17.24
CA MET A 150 3.51 -24.69 17.44
C MET A 150 4.27 -25.89 16.89
N ARG A 151 4.95 -25.77 15.74
CA ARG A 151 5.78 -26.85 15.17
C ARG A 151 6.97 -27.19 16.08
N PHE A 152 7.63 -26.18 16.68
CA PHE A 152 8.66 -26.42 17.69
C PHE A 152 8.11 -27.14 18.93
N GLU A 153 6.95 -26.73 19.44
CA GLU A 153 6.30 -27.40 20.57
C GLU A 153 5.94 -28.86 20.24
N VAL A 154 5.42 -29.13 19.04
CA VAL A 154 5.13 -30.50 18.58
C VAL A 154 6.42 -31.33 18.51
N LEU A 155 7.50 -30.79 17.94
CA LEU A 155 8.78 -31.49 17.84
C LEU A 155 9.36 -31.83 19.22
N LYS A 156 9.25 -30.93 20.20
CA LYS A 156 9.63 -31.20 21.59
C LYS A 156 8.84 -32.37 22.16
N ARG A 157 7.52 -32.42 21.93
CA ARG A 157 6.67 -33.54 22.38
C ARG A 157 7.00 -34.84 21.68
N GLU A 158 7.31 -34.82 20.38
CA GLU A 158 7.72 -36.03 19.66
C GLU A 158 9.03 -36.61 20.23
N LYS A 159 10.01 -35.75 20.52
CA LYS A 159 11.28 -36.15 21.15
C LYS A 159 11.08 -36.68 22.57
N GLU A 160 10.22 -36.05 23.36
CA GLU A 160 9.84 -36.53 24.70
C GLU A 160 9.25 -37.94 24.63
N ILE A 161 8.24 -38.12 23.77
CA ILE A 161 7.55 -39.40 23.59
C ILE A 161 8.53 -40.48 23.10
N HIS A 162 9.43 -40.13 22.18
CA HIS A 162 10.45 -41.05 21.69
C HIS A 162 11.42 -41.47 22.81
N SER A 163 11.90 -40.52 23.60
CA SER A 163 12.78 -40.78 24.75
C SER A 163 12.10 -41.68 25.79
N LEU A 164 10.85 -41.38 26.16
CA LEU A 164 10.06 -42.18 27.11
C LEU A 164 9.79 -43.60 26.61
N ARG A 165 9.47 -43.77 25.32
CA ARG A 165 9.22 -45.10 24.71
C ARG A 165 10.47 -45.96 24.63
N ASN A 166 11.64 -45.36 24.51
CA ASN A 166 12.92 -46.06 24.38
C ASN A 166 13.67 -46.22 25.72
N ARG A 167 13.07 -45.78 26.82
CA ARG A 167 13.67 -45.84 28.15
C ARG A 167 13.86 -47.28 28.60
N LEU A 168 15.11 -47.67 28.84
CA LEU A 168 15.49 -48.94 29.47
C LEU A 168 15.60 -48.74 31.00
N PRO A 169 15.39 -49.79 31.83
CA PRO A 169 15.36 -49.66 33.29
C PRO A 169 16.62 -49.09 33.96
N ASP A 170 17.79 -49.17 33.31
CA ASP A 170 19.10 -48.82 33.90
C ASP A 170 19.81 -47.63 33.21
N SER A 171 19.12 -46.85 32.35
CA SER A 171 19.75 -45.81 31.51
C SER A 171 19.13 -44.41 31.64
N ASP A 172 18.68 -44.03 32.83
CA ASP A 172 17.82 -42.84 32.99
C ASP A 172 18.58 -41.50 32.89
N ASP A 173 19.71 -41.34 33.58
CA ASP A 173 20.35 -40.01 33.71
C ASP A 173 20.91 -39.44 32.40
N LEU A 174 21.53 -40.27 31.54
CA LEU A 174 22.14 -39.78 30.30
C LEU A 174 21.08 -39.41 29.25
N ALA A 175 19.99 -40.17 29.16
CA ALA A 175 18.91 -39.92 28.21
C ALA A 175 18.11 -38.65 28.58
N GLU A 176 17.92 -38.39 29.88
CA GLU A 176 17.29 -37.16 30.35
C GLU A 176 18.15 -35.92 30.10
N LEU A 177 19.47 -36.01 30.32
CA LEU A 177 20.40 -34.92 29.98
C LEU A 177 20.42 -34.62 28.49
N GLN A 178 20.41 -35.65 27.63
CA GLN A 178 20.34 -35.47 26.17
C GLN A 178 19.04 -34.79 25.74
N LEU A 179 17.90 -35.23 26.28
CA LEU A 179 16.60 -34.63 25.95
C LEU A 179 16.53 -33.15 26.41
N ALA A 180 17.06 -32.85 27.60
CA ALA A 180 17.11 -31.48 28.10
C ALA A 180 17.97 -30.57 27.21
N GLU A 181 19.09 -31.08 26.71
CA GLU A 181 19.96 -30.36 25.77
C GLU A 181 19.25 -30.11 24.43
N GLU A 182 18.56 -31.12 23.89
CA GLU A 182 17.78 -30.97 22.65
C GLU A 182 16.66 -29.93 22.80
N PHE A 183 15.99 -29.89 23.95
CA PHE A 183 14.95 -28.89 24.21
C PHE A 183 15.52 -27.48 24.28
N ARG A 184 16.67 -27.32 24.94
CA ARG A 184 17.35 -26.03 24.98
C ARG A 184 17.73 -25.57 23.57
N GLN A 185 18.29 -26.45 22.76
CA GLN A 185 18.64 -26.14 21.37
C GLN A 185 17.40 -25.70 20.56
N LEU A 186 16.29 -26.43 20.67
CA LEU A 186 15.04 -26.08 20.00
C LEU A 186 14.47 -24.73 20.45
N ASP A 187 14.56 -24.41 21.75
CA ASP A 187 14.14 -23.12 22.27
C ASP A 187 15.02 -21.98 21.72
N GLU A 188 16.35 -22.15 21.73
CA GLU A 188 17.29 -21.18 21.16
C GLU A 188 17.04 -20.96 19.66
N ASP A 189 16.75 -22.02 18.92
CA ASP A 189 16.45 -21.94 17.49
C ASP A 189 15.12 -21.25 17.21
N PHE A 190 14.08 -21.50 18.00
CA PHE A 190 12.83 -20.75 17.89
C PHE A 190 13.04 -19.25 18.16
N TYR A 191 13.73 -18.89 19.25
CA TYR A 191 13.99 -17.48 19.58
C TYR A 191 14.88 -16.80 18.53
N PHE A 192 15.82 -17.52 17.93
CA PHE A 192 16.59 -17.01 16.79
C PHE A 192 15.69 -16.72 15.58
N ILE A 193 14.76 -17.61 15.23
CA ILE A 193 13.78 -17.37 14.15
C ILE A 193 12.86 -16.19 14.50
N ALA A 194 12.40 -16.09 15.74
CA ALA A 194 11.56 -14.98 16.20
C ALA A 194 12.29 -13.63 16.09
N GLN A 195 13.57 -13.57 16.46
CA GLN A 195 14.40 -12.37 16.29
C GLN A 195 14.56 -12.02 14.81
N CYS A 196 14.78 -13.02 13.95
CA CYS A 196 14.85 -12.81 12.51
C CYS A 196 13.53 -12.27 11.92
N ASN A 197 12.38 -12.63 12.50
CA ASN A 197 11.06 -12.21 12.03
C ASN A 197 10.80 -10.70 12.21
N VAL A 198 11.25 -10.10 13.32
CA VAL A 198 10.99 -8.68 13.65
C VAL A 198 11.45 -7.73 12.54
N GLY A 199 12.55 -8.07 11.85
CA GLY A 199 13.07 -7.25 10.76
C GLY A 199 13.80 -6.00 11.25
N GLY A 200 14.75 -5.51 10.46
CA GLY A 200 15.54 -4.33 10.79
C GLY A 200 16.91 -4.31 10.13
N GLU A 201 17.55 -5.47 10.00
CA GLU A 201 18.90 -5.59 9.43
C GLU A 201 18.97 -6.65 8.32
N PHE A 202 19.93 -6.48 7.41
CA PHE A 202 20.30 -7.50 6.44
C PHE A 202 20.75 -8.77 7.18
N LEU A 203 20.21 -9.93 6.81
CA LEU A 203 20.65 -11.20 7.38
C LEU A 203 22.04 -11.54 6.84
N SER A 204 22.97 -11.88 7.73
CA SER A 204 24.29 -12.39 7.35
C SER A 204 24.18 -13.78 6.70
N ASP A 205 25.20 -14.16 5.92
CA ASP A 205 25.26 -15.51 5.32
C ASP A 205 25.24 -16.62 6.37
N GLU A 206 25.81 -16.37 7.55
CA GLU A 206 25.76 -17.29 8.70
C GLU A 206 24.33 -17.42 9.24
N ALA A 207 23.61 -16.31 9.40
CA ALA A 207 22.22 -16.34 9.83
C ALA A 207 21.34 -17.08 8.81
N LEU A 208 21.55 -16.85 7.52
CA LEU A 208 20.86 -17.58 6.45
C LEU A 208 21.16 -19.09 6.48
N ALA A 209 22.42 -19.46 6.71
CA ALA A 209 22.81 -20.86 6.85
C ALA A 209 22.13 -21.53 8.06
N ARG A 210 22.07 -20.84 9.21
CA ARG A 210 21.37 -21.32 10.41
C ARG A 210 19.86 -21.48 10.16
N ILE A 211 19.22 -20.51 9.50
CA ILE A 211 17.80 -20.62 9.11
C ILE A 211 17.58 -21.86 8.24
N ARG A 212 18.46 -22.12 7.25
CA ARG A 212 18.36 -23.31 6.39
C ARG A 212 18.56 -24.61 7.17
N GLN A 213 19.40 -24.63 8.20
CA GLN A 213 19.53 -25.80 9.08
C GLN A 213 18.25 -26.06 9.85
N ILE A 214 17.71 -25.04 10.50
CA ILE A 214 16.44 -25.10 11.26
C ILE A 214 15.28 -25.50 10.33
N ALA A 215 15.25 -24.99 9.10
CA ALA A 215 14.22 -25.29 8.12
C ALA A 215 14.09 -26.80 7.86
N ASN A 216 15.19 -27.55 7.94
CA ASN A 216 15.23 -28.99 7.69
C ASN A 216 14.76 -29.85 8.88
N TYR A 217 14.50 -29.27 10.05
CA TYR A 217 13.86 -30.02 11.14
C TYR A 217 12.53 -30.57 10.65
N GLN A 218 12.23 -31.82 11.02
CA GLN A 218 11.00 -32.49 10.58
C GLN A 218 10.05 -32.69 11.74
N TRP A 219 8.76 -32.48 11.48
CA TRP A 219 7.68 -32.76 12.41
C TRP A 219 6.60 -33.58 11.69
N THR A 220 5.86 -34.41 12.44
CA THR A 220 4.86 -35.29 11.83
C THR A 220 3.50 -34.59 11.73
N ARG A 221 2.96 -34.50 10.51
CA ARG A 221 1.56 -34.15 10.29
C ARG A 221 0.72 -35.40 10.06
N THR A 222 -0.33 -35.55 10.85
CA THR A 222 -1.26 -36.69 10.79
C THR A 222 -2.64 -36.35 10.25
N LEU A 223 -2.94 -35.06 10.09
CA LEU A 223 -4.22 -34.55 9.63
C LEU A 223 -4.11 -33.90 8.25
N ASP A 224 -5.18 -34.02 7.47
CA ASP A 224 -5.33 -33.37 6.17
C ASP A 224 -5.37 -31.85 6.34
N ASP A 225 -4.43 -31.16 5.70
CA ASP A 225 -4.30 -29.70 5.73
C ASP A 225 -5.16 -29.01 4.65
N THR A 226 -5.97 -29.77 3.93
CA THR A 226 -7.00 -29.28 3.00
C THR A 226 -8.41 -29.30 3.58
N ALA A 227 -8.60 -29.92 4.75
CA ALA A 227 -9.91 -29.99 5.39
C ALA A 227 -10.32 -28.62 5.97
N GLY A 228 -11.42 -28.05 5.47
CA GLY A 228 -12.01 -26.82 6.03
C GLY A 228 -11.41 -25.50 5.53
N ILE A 229 -10.52 -25.53 4.53
CA ILE A 229 -9.92 -24.32 3.94
C ILE A 229 -10.82 -23.65 2.90
N SER A 230 -10.50 -22.41 2.54
CA SER A 230 -11.21 -21.67 1.49
C SER A 230 -11.02 -22.29 0.10
N GLN A 231 -11.96 -22.04 -0.82
CA GLN A 231 -11.87 -22.51 -2.21
C GLN A 231 -10.59 -22.01 -2.91
N ALA A 232 -10.20 -20.76 -2.65
CA ALA A 232 -8.99 -20.17 -3.22
C ALA A 232 -7.72 -20.88 -2.72
N GLU A 233 -7.68 -21.24 -1.44
CA GLU A 233 -6.57 -21.99 -0.86
C GLU A 233 -6.55 -23.44 -1.33
N TRP A 234 -7.71 -24.08 -1.42
CA TRP A 234 -7.84 -25.42 -1.96
C TRP A 234 -7.28 -25.50 -3.38
N ALA A 235 -7.65 -24.56 -4.26
CA ALA A 235 -7.13 -24.48 -5.61
C ALA A 235 -5.60 -24.30 -5.68
N ARG A 236 -4.97 -23.71 -4.65
CA ARG A 236 -3.50 -23.63 -4.54
C ARG A 236 -2.90 -24.94 -4.08
N LYS A 237 -3.46 -25.56 -3.03
CA LYS A 237 -2.97 -26.83 -2.47
C LYS A 237 -3.07 -27.99 -3.46
N THR A 238 -4.14 -28.04 -4.27
CA THR A 238 -4.36 -29.10 -5.26
C THR A 238 -3.54 -28.97 -6.53
N ARG A 239 -2.64 -27.98 -6.63
CA ARG A 239 -1.65 -27.92 -7.72
C ARG A 239 -0.65 -29.07 -7.65
N GLN A 240 -0.45 -29.62 -6.46
CA GLN A 240 0.36 -30.81 -6.22
C GLN A 240 -0.53 -31.92 -5.67
N ALA A 241 -0.12 -33.17 -5.91
CA ALA A 241 -0.80 -34.32 -5.34
C ALA A 241 -0.63 -34.32 -3.82
N ALA A 242 -1.72 -34.58 -3.09
CA ALA A 242 -1.69 -34.66 -1.64
C ALA A 242 -0.80 -35.86 -1.20
N PRO A 243 0.10 -35.66 -0.22
CA PRO A 243 0.91 -36.76 0.31
C PRO A 243 0.05 -37.74 1.11
N GLU A 244 0.51 -38.99 1.22
CA GLU A 244 -0.09 -39.96 2.13
C GLU A 244 0.20 -39.58 3.60
N LEU A 245 -0.82 -39.68 4.45
CA LEU A 245 -0.71 -39.39 5.89
C LEU A 245 -0.44 -40.67 6.70
N PRO A 246 0.35 -40.62 7.79
CA PRO A 246 1.07 -39.44 8.29
C PRO A 246 2.32 -39.11 7.46
N VAL A 247 2.65 -37.81 7.36
CA VAL A 247 3.77 -37.30 6.56
C VAL A 247 4.76 -36.50 7.41
N GLN A 248 6.05 -36.59 7.10
CA GLN A 248 7.07 -35.72 7.67
C GLN A 248 7.11 -34.39 6.91
N GLU A 249 6.93 -33.29 7.62
CA GLU A 249 7.04 -31.94 7.05
C GLU A 249 8.27 -31.21 7.56
N ALA A 250 8.94 -30.47 6.67
CA ALA A 250 9.98 -29.54 7.05
C ALA A 250 9.41 -28.40 7.94
N MET A 251 10.23 -27.94 8.89
CA MET A 251 9.89 -26.86 9.81
C MET A 251 9.54 -25.57 9.05
N LEU A 252 10.35 -25.24 8.05
CA LEU A 252 10.17 -24.13 7.13
C LEU A 252 10.34 -24.64 5.70
N ALA A 253 9.42 -24.28 4.81
CA ALA A 253 9.46 -24.74 3.42
C ALA A 253 8.87 -23.70 2.47
N ASP A 254 9.47 -23.60 1.29
CA ASP A 254 8.93 -22.86 0.14
C ASP A 254 8.08 -23.82 -0.70
N LYS A 255 6.80 -23.97 -0.34
CA LYS A 255 5.85 -24.85 -1.03
C LYS A 255 5.23 -24.15 -2.24
N GLU A 256 4.87 -24.91 -3.27
CA GLU A 256 4.20 -24.39 -4.49
C GLU A 256 2.86 -23.69 -4.18
N GLU A 257 2.15 -24.16 -3.16
CA GLU A 257 0.91 -23.56 -2.67
C GLU A 257 1.09 -22.14 -2.10
N HIS A 258 2.33 -21.76 -1.71
CA HIS A 258 2.64 -20.41 -1.24
C HIS A 258 2.73 -19.39 -2.38
N ILE A 259 2.87 -19.84 -3.63
CA ILE A 259 3.03 -18.97 -4.79
C ILE A 259 1.67 -18.46 -5.26
N ILE A 260 1.51 -17.13 -5.30
CA ILE A 260 0.31 -16.48 -5.85
C ILE A 260 0.61 -16.08 -7.29
N TYR A 261 -0.01 -16.78 -8.24
CA TYR A 261 0.08 -16.42 -9.65
C TYR A 261 -0.73 -15.15 -9.93
N ARG A 262 -0.18 -14.25 -10.75
CA ARG A 262 -0.91 -13.09 -11.25
C ARG A 262 -1.80 -13.55 -12.39
N ASP A 263 -3.11 -13.40 -12.24
CA ASP A 263 -4.05 -13.65 -13.34
C ASP A 263 -4.13 -12.41 -14.24
N SER A 264 -4.14 -12.67 -15.55
CA SER A 264 -4.33 -11.69 -16.64
C SER A 264 -5.60 -10.81 -16.51
N LYS A 265 -6.56 -11.22 -15.67
CA LYS A 265 -7.82 -10.49 -15.43
C LYS A 265 -7.78 -9.45 -14.29
N ASN A 266 -6.67 -9.32 -13.55
CA ASN A 266 -6.52 -8.35 -12.45
C ASN A 266 -5.67 -7.12 -12.83
N HIS A 267 -5.82 -6.63 -14.06
CA HIS A 267 -5.32 -5.32 -14.49
C HIS A 267 -6.43 -4.27 -14.47
#